data_AF-A0A645FC37-F1
#
_entry.id   AF-A0A645FC37-F1
#
_cell.length_a   1.000
_cell.length_b   1.000
_cell.length_c   1.000
_cell.angle_alpha   90.00
_cell.angle_beta   90.00
_cell.angle_gamma   90.00
#
_symmetry.space_group_name_H-M   'P 1'
#
loop_
_entity.id
_entity.type
_entity.pdbx_description
1 polymer ?
#
loop_
_entity_poly.entity_id
_entity_poly.type
_entity_poly.pdbx_seq_one_letter_code
_entity_poly.pdbx_strand_id
1 'polypeptide(L)'
;MPINKKYNIERHMKSCREYTEKTKRRISFEYALIDRENNSKQHAYELSHLLKGMLCHVNLIPVNPAGHTDYKPTDEKDAYRFAEILSENGLNATVRRRLGRDIDAACGQLKGKFTSKE
;
A
#
# COMPACT_ATOMS: atom_id res chain seq x y z
N MET A 1 -0.58 -4.56 -10.61
CA MET A 1 -1.83 -3.79 -10.85
C MET A 1 -2.07 -3.57 -12.34
N PRO A 2 -2.94 -4.37 -13.02
CA PRO A 2 -3.17 -4.26 -14.47
C PRO A 2 -3.73 -2.92 -14.93
N ILE A 3 -4.53 -2.25 -14.08
CA ILE A 3 -5.12 -0.94 -14.38
C ILE A 3 -4.06 0.15 -14.66
N ASN A 4 -2.85 -0.01 -14.12
CA ASN A 4 -1.71 0.88 -14.36
C ASN A 4 -1.28 0.93 -15.83
N LYS A 5 -1.63 -0.09 -16.63
CA LYS A 5 -1.39 -0.08 -18.10
C LYS A 5 -2.28 0.93 -18.81
N LYS A 6 -3.47 1.22 -18.27
CA LYS A 6 -4.45 2.16 -18.85
C LYS A 6 -4.32 3.57 -18.24
N TYR A 7 -4.11 3.63 -16.93
CA TYR A 7 -3.89 4.88 -16.18
C TYR A 7 -2.60 4.74 -15.40
N ASN A 8 -1.49 5.17 -16.01
CA ASN A 8 -0.17 5.04 -15.41
C ASN A 8 -0.04 5.89 -14.13
N ILE A 9 1.00 5.59 -13.36
CA ILE A 9 1.26 6.23 -12.06
C ILE A 9 1.40 7.74 -12.18
N GLU A 10 2.06 8.26 -13.22
CA GLU A 10 2.23 9.71 -13.44
C GLU A 10 0.89 10.42 -13.60
N ARG A 11 0.00 9.87 -14.45
CA ARG A 11 -1.35 10.41 -14.65
C ARG A 11 -2.17 10.33 -13.37
N HIS A 12 -2.06 9.22 -12.63
CA HIS A 12 -2.76 9.06 -11.36
C HIS A 12 -2.29 10.09 -10.33
N MET A 13 -0.98 10.26 -10.18
CA MET A 13 -0.39 11.23 -9.26
C MET A 13 -0.76 12.67 -9.61
N LYS A 14 -0.85 13.01 -10.91
CA LYS A 14 -1.35 14.32 -11.34
C LYS A 14 -2.76 14.57 -10.83
N SER A 15 -3.67 13.61 -11.02
CA SER A 15 -5.05 13.73 -10.51
C SER A 15 -5.11 13.82 -8.98
N CYS A 16 -4.26 13.09 -8.26
CA CYS A 16 -4.16 13.21 -6.80
C CYS A 16 -3.71 14.61 -6.37
N ARG A 17 -2.71 15.20 -7.04
CA ARG A 17 -2.24 16.56 -6.74
C ARG A 17 -3.34 17.60 -6.99
N GLU A 18 -4.00 17.53 -8.15
CA GLU A 18 -5.14 18.41 -8.48
C GLU A 18 -6.29 18.29 -7.46
N TYR A 19 -6.60 17.08 -6.99
CA TYR A 19 -7.61 16.85 -5.97
C TYR A 19 -7.23 17.53 -4.64
N THR A 20 -6.00 17.31 -4.18
CA THR A 20 -5.51 17.89 -2.92
C THR A 20 -5.46 19.42 -3.01
N GLU A 21 -5.04 19.98 -4.15
CA GLU A 21 -5.00 21.43 -4.35
C GLU A 21 -6.39 22.07 -4.30
N LYS A 22 -7.39 21.44 -4.91
CA LYS A 22 -8.77 21.94 -4.96
C LYS A 22 -9.51 21.76 -3.64
N THR A 23 -9.37 20.59 -3.01
CA THR A 23 -10.18 20.22 -1.85
C THR A 23 -9.50 20.52 -0.52
N LYS A 24 -8.18 20.69 -0.52
CA LYS A 24 -7.33 20.77 0.68
C LYS A 24 -7.48 19.55 1.61
N ARG A 25 -8.03 18.44 1.12
CA ARG A 25 -8.20 17.20 1.88
C ARG A 25 -6.96 16.32 1.72
N ARG A 26 -6.54 15.70 2.82
CA ARG A 26 -5.43 14.74 2.84
C ARG A 26 -5.83 13.45 2.13
N ILE A 27 -4.98 12.95 1.23
CA ILE A 27 -5.15 11.65 0.59
C ILE A 27 -4.46 10.56 1.42
N SER A 28 -5.11 9.42 1.60
CA SER A 28 -4.49 8.22 2.17
C SER A 28 -4.14 7.25 1.05
N PHE A 29 -2.85 6.97 0.85
CA PHE A 29 -2.37 5.95 -0.07
C PHE A 29 -2.24 4.61 0.64
N GLU A 30 -2.79 3.56 0.06
CA GLU A 30 -2.57 2.20 0.53
C GLU A 30 -1.40 1.57 -0.22
N TYR A 31 -0.43 1.04 0.52
CA TYR A 31 0.75 0.39 -0.03
C TYR A 31 0.84 -1.04 0.52
N ALA A 32 0.49 -2.01 -0.33
CA ALA A 32 0.64 -3.42 0.00
C ALA A 32 2.12 -3.79 0.03
N LEU A 33 2.66 -4.13 1.20
CA LEU A 33 4.04 -4.56 1.38
C LEU A 33 4.16 -6.07 1.16
N ILE A 34 4.94 -6.44 0.15
CA ILE A 34 5.22 -7.81 -0.28
C ILE A 34 6.72 -8.03 -0.14
N ASP A 35 7.09 -9.12 0.55
CA ASP A 35 8.49 -9.46 0.77
C ASP A 35 9.23 -9.70 -0.56
N ARG A 36 10.42 -9.10 -0.68
CA ARG A 36 11.34 -9.13 -1.84
C ARG A 36 10.83 -8.53 -3.15
N GLU A 37 9.56 -8.14 -3.22
CA GLU A 37 8.96 -7.53 -4.40
C GLU A 37 8.99 -6.00 -4.31
N ASN A 38 8.50 -5.43 -3.21
CA ASN A 38 8.33 -3.98 -3.08
C ASN A 38 8.64 -3.42 -1.67
N ASN A 39 9.34 -4.19 -0.83
CA ASN A 39 9.68 -3.80 0.55
C ASN A 39 11.14 -3.34 0.77
N SER A 40 11.95 -3.21 -0.29
CA SER A 40 13.33 -2.73 -0.16
C SER A 40 13.43 -1.27 0.30
N LYS A 41 14.58 -0.87 0.88
CA LYS A 41 14.86 0.53 1.23
C LYS A 41 14.78 1.46 0.02
N GLN A 42 15.23 0.98 -1.15
CA GLN A 42 15.20 1.75 -2.39
C GLN A 42 13.76 2.12 -2.77
N HIS A 43 12.82 1.18 -2.64
CA HIS A 43 11.41 1.45 -2.90
C HIS A 43 10.82 2.48 -1.93
N ALA A 44 11.28 2.51 -0.67
CA ALA A 44 10.88 3.55 0.28
C ALA A 44 11.37 4.95 -0.14
N TYR A 45 12.60 5.06 -0.64
CA TYR A 45 13.12 6.33 -1.17
C TYR A 45 12.40 6.77 -2.45
N GLU A 46 12.13 5.86 -3.37
CA GLU A 46 11.36 6.14 -4.59
C GLU A 46 9.94 6.61 -4.26
N LEU A 47 9.27 5.94 -3.31
CA LEU A 47 7.95 6.35 -2.84
C LEU A 47 8.00 7.74 -2.17
N SER A 48 9.04 7.99 -1.36
CA SER A 48 9.27 9.30 -0.73
C SER A 48 9.41 10.41 -1.76
N HIS A 49 10.18 10.15 -2.82
CA HIS A 49 10.37 11.10 -3.90
C HIS A 49 9.06 11.35 -4.66
N LEU A 50 8.30 10.29 -4.98
CA LEU A 50 7.05 10.36 -5.72
C LEU A 50 5.98 11.21 -5.00
N LEU A 51 5.90 11.07 -3.68
CA LEU A 51 4.89 11.73 -2.84
C LEU A 51 5.36 13.07 -2.26
N LYS A 52 6.57 13.52 -2.58
CA LYS A 52 7.15 14.74 -2.02
C LYS A 52 6.23 15.95 -2.20
N GLY A 53 6.05 16.69 -1.10
CA GLY A 53 5.25 17.91 -1.03
C GLY A 53 3.73 17.70 -1.07
N MET A 54 3.24 16.45 -1.07
CA MET A 54 1.80 16.18 -1.04
C MET A 54 1.27 16.13 0.38
N LEU A 55 0.07 16.69 0.60
CA LEU A 55 -0.69 16.45 1.82
C LEU A 55 -1.27 15.03 1.76
N CYS A 56 -0.49 14.06 2.23
CA CYS A 56 -0.90 12.65 2.22
C CYS A 56 -0.51 11.88 3.48
N HIS A 57 -1.05 10.68 3.57
CA HIS A 57 -0.70 9.65 4.54
C HIS A 57 -0.48 8.32 3.81
N VAL A 58 0.54 7.57 4.19
CA VAL A 58 0.81 6.24 3.62
C VAL A 58 0.43 5.16 4.63
N ASN A 59 -0.52 4.30 4.26
CA ASN A 59 -0.89 3.14 5.03
C ASN A 59 -0.16 1.91 4.46
N LEU A 60 0.86 1.46 5.17
CA LEU A 60 1.64 0.28 4.83
C LEU A 60 0.87 -0.97 5.29
N ILE A 61 0.55 -1.86 4.37
CA ILE A 61 -0.27 -3.05 4.61
C ILE A 61 0.55 -4.29 4.26
N PRO A 62 1.21 -4.92 5.24
CA PRO A 62 1.90 -6.19 5.01
C PRO A 62 0.90 -7.24 4.52
N VAL A 63 1.14 -7.82 3.33
CA VAL A 63 0.19 -8.77 2.73
C VAL A 63 0.03 -10.00 3.60
N ASN A 64 -1.18 -10.56 3.63
CA ASN A 64 -1.39 -11.89 4.19
C ASN A 64 -1.14 -12.93 3.11
N PRO A 65 -0.52 -14.08 3.47
CA PRO A 65 -0.45 -15.19 2.54
C PRO A 65 -1.88 -15.63 2.21
N ALA A 66 -2.28 -15.46 0.95
CA ALA A 66 -3.54 -15.98 0.43
C ALA A 66 -3.23 -17.22 -0.41
N GLY A 67 -4.01 -18.29 -0.28
CA GLY A 67 -3.76 -19.59 -0.94
C GLY A 67 -3.79 -19.61 -2.48
N HIS A 68 -3.77 -18.45 -3.14
CA HIS A 68 -3.78 -18.30 -4.60
C HIS A 68 -2.58 -17.48 -5.12
N THR A 69 -1.69 -17.01 -4.24
CA THR A 69 -0.51 -16.21 -4.61
C THR A 69 0.69 -16.66 -3.80
N ASP A 70 1.86 -16.73 -4.42
CA ASP A 70 3.14 -17.02 -3.75
C ASP A 70 3.72 -15.81 -2.99
N TYR A 71 2.94 -14.73 -2.85
CA TYR A 71 3.36 -13.52 -2.16
C TYR A 71 3.56 -13.77 -0.67
N LYS A 72 4.75 -13.40 -0.21
CA LYS A 72 5.13 -13.54 1.19
C LYS A 72 4.85 -12.26 1.96
N PRO A 73 4.38 -12.37 3.21
CA PRO A 73 4.27 -11.23 4.09
C PRO A 73 5.64 -10.59 4.31
N THR A 74 5.75 -9.27 4.18
CA THR A 74 6.92 -8.55 4.71
C THR A 74 7.00 -8.70 6.22
N ASP A 75 8.21 -8.98 6.72
CA ASP A 75 8.49 -9.05 8.14
C ASP A 75 8.19 -7.73 8.85
N GLU A 76 7.76 -7.82 10.10
CA GLU A 76 7.32 -6.66 10.87
C GLU A 76 8.44 -5.62 11.03
N LYS A 77 9.67 -6.08 11.29
CA LYS A 77 10.85 -5.22 11.39
C LYS A 77 11.12 -4.43 10.10
N ASP A 78 11.00 -5.09 8.95
CA ASP A 78 11.23 -4.45 7.66
C ASP A 78 10.10 -3.48 7.30
N ALA A 79 8.85 -3.82 7.63
CA ALA A 79 7.73 -2.91 7.46
C ALA A 79 7.88 -1.64 8.30
N TYR A 80 8.33 -1.76 9.55
CA TYR A 80 8.63 -0.61 10.41
C TYR A 80 9.82 0.20 9.90
N ARG A 81 10.90 -0.46 9.43
CA ARG A 81 12.04 0.24 8.83
C ARG A 81 11.63 0.99 7.56
N PHE A 82 10.74 0.44 6.76
CA PHE A 82 10.18 1.11 5.59
C PHE A 82 9.40 2.37 6.02
N ALA A 83 8.52 2.26 7.02
CA ALA A 83 7.77 3.39 7.58
C ALA A 83 8.69 4.49 8.15
N GLU A 84 9.78 4.09 8.82
CA GLU A 84 10.78 5.00 9.37
C GLU A 84 11.46 5.80 8.25
N ILE A 85 11.90 5.15 7.16
CA ILE A 85 12.49 5.84 6.01
C ILE A 85 11.51 6.85 5.40
N LEU A 86 10.23 6.48 5.24
CA LEU A 86 9.21 7.42 4.75
C LEU A 86 9.07 8.64 5.68
N SER A 87 9.10 8.39 6.99
CA SER A 87 8.94 9.42 8.03
C SER A 87 10.15 10.37 8.09
N GLU A 88 11.37 9.83 8.00
CA GLU A 88 12.62 10.59 7.88
C GLU A 88 12.61 11.51 6.64
N ASN A 89 11.89 11.12 5.58
CA ASN A 89 11.73 11.91 4.36
C ASN A 89 10.48 12.83 4.37
N GLY A 90 9.84 13.01 5.53
CA GLY A 90 8.74 13.95 5.73
C GLY A 90 7.35 13.44 5.32
N LEU A 91 7.19 12.13 5.10
CA LEU A 91 5.88 11.52 4.86
C LEU A 91 5.30 10.92 6.13
N ASN A 92 4.02 11.18 6.39
CA ASN A 92 3.31 10.46 7.43
C ASN A 92 3.02 9.03 6.97
N ALA A 93 3.56 8.03 7.66
CA ALA A 93 3.33 6.62 7.35
C ALA A 93 2.94 5.82 8.59
N THR A 94 2.04 4.85 8.43
CA THR A 94 1.66 3.90 9.49
C THR A 94 1.68 2.49 8.96
N VAL A 95 2.20 1.55 9.76
CA VAL A 95 2.05 0.12 9.50
C VAL A 95 0.71 -0.34 10.05
N ARG A 96 -0.15 -0.88 9.18
CA ARG A 96 -1.45 -1.44 9.58
C ARG A 96 -1.21 -2.67 10.43
N ARG A 97 -1.65 -2.62 11.69
CA ARG A 97 -1.64 -3.78 12.59
C ARG A 97 -2.51 -4.89 12.01
N ARG A 98 -2.00 -6.11 12.01
CA ARG A 98 -2.77 -7.32 11.68
C ARG A 98 -3.58 -7.72 12.91
N LEU A 99 -4.77 -7.16 13.08
CA LEU A 99 -5.73 -7.63 14.08
C LEU A 99 -6.39 -8.92 13.54
N GLY A 100 -6.41 -10.01 14.32
CA GLY A 100 -7.22 -11.20 14.01
C GLY A 100 -6.57 -12.34 13.22
N ARG A 101 -5.26 -12.61 13.38
CA ARG A 101 -4.68 -13.89 12.91
C ARG A 101 -5.37 -15.11 13.51
N ASP A 102 -6.05 -14.92 14.63
CA ASP A 102 -6.67 -16.00 15.40
C ASP A 102 -8.05 -16.41 14.81
N ILE A 103 -8.61 -15.67 13.85
CA ILE A 103 -10.00 -15.86 13.37
C ILE A 103 -10.23 -15.70 11.85
N ASP A 104 -9.21 -15.77 10.99
CA ASP A 104 -9.37 -15.71 9.52
C ASP A 104 -10.33 -14.60 9.02
N ALA A 105 -10.18 -13.39 9.56
CA ALA A 105 -11.03 -12.23 9.26
C ALA A 105 -10.27 -11.10 8.52
N ALA A 106 -9.16 -11.43 7.85
CA ALA A 106 -8.28 -10.45 7.25
C ALA A 106 -8.79 -9.93 5.89
N CYS A 107 -8.62 -8.62 5.65
CA CYS A 107 -8.95 -7.96 4.38
C CYS A 107 -8.31 -8.70 3.17
N GLY A 108 -9.15 -9.09 2.20
CA GLY A 108 -8.78 -9.92 1.04
C GLY A 108 -9.45 -11.30 0.99
N GLN A 109 -10.12 -11.72 2.08
CA GLN A 109 -10.74 -13.05 2.20
C GLN A 109 -12.22 -13.11 1.81
N LEU A 110 -12.83 -12.01 1.38
CA LEU A 110 -14.20 -12.00 0.84
C LEU A 110 -14.24 -12.58 -0.59
N LYS A 111 -13.98 -13.88 -0.71
CA LYS A 111 -14.49 -14.67 -1.83
C LYS A 111 -15.96 -14.97 -1.54
N GLY A 112 -16.86 -14.17 -2.10
CA GLY A 112 -18.21 -14.66 -2.36
C GLY A 112 -18.08 -15.92 -3.20
N LYS A 113 -18.57 -17.06 -2.69
CA LYS A 113 -18.72 -18.28 -3.48
C LYS A 113 -19.72 -17.96 -4.60
N PHE A 114 -19.24 -17.42 -5.72
CA PHE A 114 -19.99 -17.50 -6.96
C PHE A 114 -19.89 -18.96 -7.41
N THR A 115 -20.87 -19.75 -6.99
CA THR A 115 -21.19 -20.99 -7.69
C THR A 115 -21.56 -20.59 -9.11
N SER A 116 -20.66 -20.85 -10.05
CA SER A 116 -21.03 -20.98 -11.46
C SER A 116 -22.10 -22.06 -11.49
N LYS A 117 -23.37 -21.67 -11.68
CA LYS A 117 -24.40 -22.63 -12.08
C LYS A 117 -24.07 -23.03 -13.51
N GLU A 118 -23.87 -24.34 -13.72
CA GLU A 118 -23.98 -25.00 -15.01
C GLU A 118 -25.39 -24.84 -15.59
#